data_AF-A0A6A5EC77-F1
#
_entry.id   AF-A0A6A5EC77-F1
#
_cell.length_a   1.000
_cell.length_b   1.000
_cell.length_c   1.000
_cell.angle_alpha   90.00
_cell.angle_beta   90.00
_cell.angle_gamma   90.00
#
_symmetry.space_group_name_H-M   'P 1'
#
loop_
_entity.id
_entity.type
_entity.pdbx_description
1 polymer ?
#
loop_
_entity_poly.entity_id
_entity_poly.type
_entity_poly.pdbx_seq_one_letter_code
_entity_poly.pdbx_strand_id
1 'polypeptide(L)'
;MYIKSAARCAHLSRTFGRSRMWMLFFVSALLGALGSQEMPSGASQQLQALHCPPCERIHCSSRRALKLQCKGGVTTGVCGCCPVCARAEGETCGGTWDYLGKCDKGLVCVYQDSAADKPDPERIGICKAVIESLDPESCHPECTREYCQANPSEICAAKSVSLEQIACQGSCQHTSCSSCLLLKLPSCPQTCTPSDSSCLHHFGKCVHNHLTATHNTVCHNNLQSHPEGHFLCLVPACSNATK
;
A
#
# COMPACT_ATOMS: atom_id res chain seq x y z
N MET A 1 -49.04 -1.51 25.51
CA MET A 1 -48.45 -1.52 26.87
C MET A 1 -46.95 -1.43 26.73
N TYR A 2 -46.39 -0.31 27.18
CA TYR A 2 -44.96 -0.09 27.36
C TYR A 2 -44.41 -1.02 28.45
N ILE A 3 -43.15 -1.46 28.33
CA ILE A 3 -42.09 -1.24 29.34
C ILE A 3 -40.73 -1.50 28.66
N LYS A 4 -39.92 -0.44 28.68
CA LYS A 4 -38.47 -0.39 28.44
C LYS A 4 -37.73 -0.86 29.71
N SER A 5 -36.49 -1.36 29.57
CA SER A 5 -35.35 -1.08 30.47
C SER A 5 -34.11 -1.74 29.86
N ALA A 6 -33.18 -1.04 29.19
CA ALA A 6 -32.26 0.02 29.63
C ALA A 6 -31.14 -0.47 30.57
N ALA A 7 -29.95 -0.56 30.00
CA ALA A 7 -28.66 -0.74 30.66
C ALA A 7 -28.24 0.53 31.43
N ARG A 8 -27.47 0.35 32.53
CA ARG A 8 -26.43 1.31 32.93
C ARG A 8 -25.40 0.75 33.92
N CYS A 9 -24.14 0.88 33.49
CA CYS A 9 -22.89 1.25 34.19
C CYS A 9 -22.68 0.98 35.69
N ALA A 10 -21.52 0.37 36.00
CA ALA A 10 -20.78 0.64 37.23
C ALA A 10 -19.29 0.86 36.90
N HIS A 11 -18.82 2.06 37.22
CA HIS A 11 -17.45 2.55 37.14
C HIS A 11 -16.76 2.22 38.47
N LEU A 12 -15.61 1.57 38.47
CA LEU A 12 -14.83 1.29 39.68
C LEU A 12 -13.58 2.18 39.70
N SER A 13 -13.63 3.23 40.52
CA SER A 13 -12.47 4.04 40.89
C SER A 13 -12.08 3.68 42.33
N ARG A 14 -10.83 3.27 42.54
CA ARG A 14 -10.27 3.04 43.88
C ARG A 14 -9.11 4.00 44.11
N THR A 15 -9.31 4.88 45.07
CA THR A 15 -8.34 5.81 45.66
C THR A 15 -7.52 5.09 46.75
N PHE A 16 -6.23 5.41 46.89
CA PHE A 16 -5.46 5.08 48.08
C PHE A 16 -4.36 6.13 48.37
N GLY A 17 -4.57 6.92 49.43
CA GLY A 17 -3.63 7.10 50.55
C GLY A 17 -2.25 7.75 50.36
N ARG A 18 -2.20 9.09 50.31
CA ARG A 18 -1.49 10.05 51.20
C ARG A 18 -0.42 9.52 52.21
N SER A 19 0.84 10.02 52.12
CA SER A 19 1.60 10.53 53.29
C SER A 19 2.92 11.28 52.99
N ARG A 20 3.00 12.49 53.60
CA ARG A 20 4.12 13.21 54.27
C ARG A 20 5.51 13.29 53.58
N MET A 21 5.99 14.46 53.14
CA MET A 21 6.50 15.61 53.93
C MET A 21 7.77 15.29 54.76
N TRP A 22 8.95 15.56 54.19
CA TRP A 22 10.21 15.77 54.90
C TRP A 22 11.04 16.78 54.09
N MET A 23 11.04 18.04 54.53
CA MET A 23 12.11 18.71 55.29
C MET A 23 13.19 19.35 54.38
N LEU A 24 13.11 20.68 54.31
CA LEU A 24 14.15 21.63 53.90
C LEU A 24 15.32 21.65 54.93
N PHE A 25 16.32 22.51 54.67
CA PHE A 25 17.61 22.75 55.36
C PHE A 25 18.76 21.95 54.72
N PHE A 26 19.83 22.55 54.16
CA PHE A 26 20.69 23.57 54.77
C PHE A 26 21.27 24.59 53.79
N VAL A 27 21.43 25.80 54.33
CA VAL A 27 22.10 27.00 53.80
C VAL A 27 23.61 26.87 53.97
N SER A 28 24.39 27.33 52.99
CA SER A 28 25.67 28.03 53.25
C SER A 28 26.23 28.67 51.99
N ALA A 29 26.07 29.98 51.89
CA ALA A 29 26.95 30.87 51.14
C ALA A 29 28.29 31.01 51.87
N LEU A 30 29.40 31.18 51.12
CA LEU A 30 30.45 32.19 51.36
C LEU A 30 31.53 32.14 50.27
N LEU A 31 31.76 33.32 49.70
CA LEU A 31 32.93 33.91 49.02
C LEU A 31 34.19 33.07 48.75
N GLY A 32 34.76 33.22 47.54
CA GLY A 32 36.22 33.26 47.38
C GLY A 32 36.78 32.93 46.00
N ALA A 33 37.51 33.91 45.44
CA ALA A 33 38.62 33.81 44.49
C ALA A 33 38.34 33.63 42.98
N LEU A 34 38.81 34.64 42.23
CA LEU A 34 39.13 34.60 40.81
C LEU A 34 40.00 33.38 40.48
N GLY A 35 39.60 32.61 39.47
CA GLY A 35 40.43 31.62 38.82
C GLY A 35 39.94 31.42 37.39
N SER A 36 40.78 31.81 36.43
CA SER A 36 40.56 31.66 34.98
C SER A 36 39.98 30.30 34.63
N GLN A 37 38.75 30.28 34.10
CA GLN A 37 38.35 29.19 33.21
C GLN A 37 38.84 29.55 31.81
N GLU A 38 39.83 28.79 31.36
CA GLU A 38 40.12 28.59 29.95
C GLU A 38 38.78 28.35 29.23
N MET A 39 38.42 29.27 28.35
CA MET A 39 37.33 29.09 27.40
C MET A 39 37.60 27.81 26.63
N PRO A 40 36.73 26.78 26.68
CA PRO A 40 36.74 25.76 25.66
C PRO A 40 36.32 26.46 24.37
N SER A 41 37.31 26.79 23.55
CA SER A 41 37.15 27.07 22.13
C SER A 41 36.59 25.82 21.49
N GLY A 42 35.27 25.73 21.54
CA GLY A 42 34.48 24.59 21.12
C GLY A 42 33.02 25.02 21.09
N ALA A 43 32.76 26.21 20.52
CA ALA A 43 31.44 26.51 20.00
C ALA A 43 31.18 25.54 18.85
N SER A 44 30.76 24.33 19.20
CA SER A 44 29.93 23.50 18.34
C SER A 44 28.72 24.36 18.02
N GLN A 45 28.80 25.13 16.94
CA GLN A 45 27.65 25.81 16.38
C GLN A 45 26.69 24.70 16.00
N GLN A 46 25.75 24.43 16.91
CA GLN A 46 24.58 23.64 16.62
C GLN A 46 23.89 24.36 15.48
N LEU A 47 24.10 23.87 14.25
CA LEU A 47 23.43 24.36 13.06
C LEU A 47 21.93 24.27 13.34
N GLN A 48 21.32 25.41 13.64
CA GLN A 48 19.88 25.49 13.80
C GLN A 48 19.29 25.13 12.44
N ALA A 49 18.45 24.10 12.40
CA ALA A 49 17.71 23.77 11.19
C ALA A 49 16.90 25.00 10.77
N LEU A 50 17.04 25.40 9.50
CA LEU A 50 16.27 26.50 8.95
C LEU A 50 14.80 26.06 8.89
N HIS A 51 13.92 26.81 9.55
CA HIS A 51 12.49 26.57 9.55
C HIS A 51 11.77 27.70 8.82
N CYS A 52 10.81 27.34 7.98
CA CYS A 52 9.93 28.31 7.34
C CYS A 52 8.96 28.93 8.35
N PRO A 53 8.72 30.25 8.30
CA PRO A 53 7.69 30.87 9.11
C PRO A 53 6.27 30.49 8.63
N PRO A 54 5.22 30.73 9.43
CA PRO A 54 3.83 30.58 9.00
C PRO A 54 3.53 31.38 7.73
N CYS A 55 2.70 30.85 6.83
CA CYS A 55 2.43 31.45 5.52
C CYS A 55 1.87 32.87 5.59
N GLU A 56 1.16 33.23 6.66
CA GLU A 56 0.62 34.57 6.90
C GLU A 56 1.72 35.63 7.04
N ARG A 57 2.94 35.21 7.40
CA ARG A 57 4.12 36.06 7.52
C ARG A 57 4.96 36.07 6.24
N ILE A 58 4.54 35.36 5.19
CA ILE A 58 5.24 35.29 3.91
C ILE A 58 4.48 36.11 2.86
N HIS A 59 5.13 37.16 2.36
CA HIS A 59 4.55 38.00 1.32
C HIS A 59 4.78 37.42 -0.07
N CYS A 60 3.76 36.74 -0.59
CA CYS A 60 3.75 36.29 -1.98
C CYS A 60 3.34 37.43 -2.91
N SER A 61 3.97 37.52 -4.09
CA SER A 61 3.50 38.40 -5.15
C SER A 61 2.22 37.82 -5.79
N SER A 62 1.09 37.94 -5.10
CA SER A 62 -0.23 37.41 -5.51
C SER A 62 -0.68 37.93 -6.89
N ARG A 63 -0.27 39.17 -7.24
CA ARG A 63 -0.51 39.77 -8.56
C ARG A 63 0.20 39.06 -9.72
N ARG A 64 1.25 38.28 -9.43
CA ARG A 64 1.95 37.43 -10.41
C ARG A 64 1.35 36.03 -10.45
N ALA A 65 0.88 35.49 -9.33
CA ALA A 65 0.28 34.14 -9.24
C ALA A 65 -0.82 33.87 -10.27
N LEU A 66 -1.77 34.81 -10.41
CA LEU A 66 -2.88 34.73 -11.38
C LEU A 66 -2.45 34.99 -12.84
N LYS A 67 -1.20 35.44 -13.06
CA LYS A 67 -0.63 35.77 -14.37
C LYS A 67 0.58 34.90 -14.72
N LEU A 68 0.88 33.87 -13.92
CA LEU A 68 1.99 32.96 -14.21
C LEU A 68 1.64 32.17 -15.47
N GLN A 69 2.30 32.50 -16.57
CA GLN A 69 2.29 31.68 -17.79
C GLN A 69 3.35 30.61 -17.63
N CYS A 70 2.99 29.54 -16.93
CA CYS A 70 3.89 28.41 -16.70
C CYS A 70 3.89 27.47 -17.90
N LYS A 71 5.08 26.96 -18.23
CA LYS A 71 5.24 25.89 -19.23
C LYS A 71 4.60 24.58 -18.75
N GLY A 72 4.72 24.30 -17.44
CA GLY A 72 3.95 23.27 -16.73
C GLY A 72 2.83 23.88 -15.88
N GLY A 73 2.41 23.16 -14.84
CA GLY A 73 1.47 23.61 -13.82
C GLY A 73 2.06 24.61 -12.83
N VAL A 74 1.25 24.95 -11.83
CA VAL A 74 1.62 25.83 -10.71
C VAL A 74 1.80 24.97 -9.46
N THR A 75 2.93 25.11 -8.80
CA THR A 75 3.29 24.47 -7.53
C THR A 75 3.66 25.53 -6.49
N THR A 76 4.20 25.13 -5.34
CA THR A 76 4.63 26.04 -4.29
C THR A 76 6.15 26.09 -4.14
N GLY A 77 6.69 27.25 -3.78
CA GLY A 77 8.12 27.44 -3.52
C GLY A 77 8.63 26.66 -2.30
N VAL A 78 9.87 26.95 -1.91
CA VAL A 78 10.61 26.26 -0.82
C VAL A 78 9.78 26.11 0.46
N CYS A 79 9.16 27.20 0.93
CA CYS A 79 8.35 27.19 2.15
C CYS A 79 6.90 26.73 1.96
N GLY A 80 6.50 26.30 0.77
CA GLY A 80 5.15 25.76 0.54
C GLY A 80 4.02 26.80 0.45
N CYS A 81 4.29 28.09 0.63
CA CYS A 81 3.25 29.12 0.70
C CYS A 81 2.99 29.85 -0.63
N CYS A 82 4.04 30.19 -1.38
CA CYS A 82 3.91 31.02 -2.58
C CYS A 82 3.80 30.20 -3.86
N PRO A 83 2.87 30.53 -4.76
CA PRO A 83 2.74 29.85 -6.05
C PRO A 83 3.89 30.19 -6.98
N VAL A 84 4.46 29.18 -7.62
CA VAL A 84 5.58 29.23 -8.58
C VAL A 84 5.31 28.23 -9.72
N CYS A 85 6.00 28.37 -10.84
CA CYS A 85 5.88 27.38 -11.92
C CYS A 85 6.54 26.07 -11.54
N ALA A 86 5.84 24.97 -11.79
CA ALA A 86 6.41 23.64 -11.70
C ALA A 86 7.38 23.38 -12.86
N ARG A 87 8.35 22.52 -12.61
CA ARG A 87 9.36 22.11 -13.59
C ARG A 87 8.77 21.07 -14.55
N ALA A 88 8.88 21.34 -15.84
CA ALA A 88 8.42 20.44 -16.88
C ALA A 88 9.36 19.23 -17.03
N GLU A 89 8.93 18.24 -17.82
CA GLU A 89 9.77 17.07 -18.11
C GLU A 89 11.10 17.47 -18.73
N GLY A 90 12.18 16.83 -18.25
CA GLY A 90 13.56 17.12 -18.64
C GLY A 90 14.19 18.33 -17.94
N GLU A 91 13.45 19.09 -17.14
CA GLU A 91 13.99 20.26 -16.42
C GLU A 91 14.63 19.87 -15.08
N THR A 92 15.59 20.68 -14.64
CA THR A 92 16.28 20.51 -13.36
C THR A 92 15.36 20.75 -12.17
N CYS A 93 15.49 19.92 -11.15
CA CYS A 93 14.69 19.93 -9.93
C CYS A 93 15.51 19.55 -8.69
N GLY A 94 14.92 19.75 -7.51
CA GLY A 94 15.55 19.40 -6.22
C GLY A 94 16.48 20.49 -5.70
N GLY A 95 17.69 20.10 -5.29
CA GLY A 95 18.57 20.93 -4.48
C GLY A 95 18.12 20.98 -3.02
N THR A 96 18.93 21.60 -2.16
CA THR A 96 18.60 21.73 -0.74
C THR A 96 17.28 22.51 -0.58
N TRP A 97 16.28 21.90 0.05
CA TRP A 97 14.93 22.46 0.20
C TRP A 97 14.15 22.71 -1.10
N ASP A 98 14.46 21.99 -2.19
CA ASP A 98 13.82 22.13 -3.50
C ASP A 98 13.99 23.52 -4.13
N TYR A 99 15.08 24.24 -3.82
CA TYR A 99 15.32 25.58 -4.35
C TYR A 99 15.44 25.60 -5.89
N LEU A 100 15.86 24.49 -6.51
CA LEU A 100 15.91 24.35 -7.97
C LEU A 100 14.53 24.13 -8.58
N GLY A 101 13.52 23.83 -7.76
CA GLY A 101 12.12 23.71 -8.14
C GLY A 101 11.58 22.29 -8.01
N LYS A 102 10.25 22.21 -7.99
CA LYS A 102 9.48 20.96 -7.90
C LYS A 102 8.91 20.61 -9.26
N CYS A 103 8.91 19.32 -9.58
CA CYS A 103 8.36 18.82 -10.83
C CYS A 103 6.84 19.01 -10.92
N ASP A 104 6.35 19.09 -12.15
CA ASP A 104 4.92 19.20 -12.44
C ASP A 104 4.15 17.93 -12.07
N LYS A 105 2.82 18.03 -12.06
CA LYS A 105 1.93 16.91 -11.74
C LYS A 105 2.23 15.72 -12.67
N GLY A 106 2.46 14.55 -12.08
CA GLY A 106 2.79 13.31 -12.81
C GLY A 106 4.27 13.15 -13.14
N LEU A 107 5.14 14.06 -12.68
CA LEU A 107 6.59 13.97 -12.83
C LEU A 107 7.26 13.78 -11.45
N VAL A 108 8.38 13.06 -11.42
CA VAL A 108 9.23 12.89 -10.22
C VAL A 108 10.63 13.41 -10.49
N CYS A 109 11.24 14.01 -9.45
CA CYS A 109 12.61 14.48 -9.51
C CYS A 109 13.59 13.32 -9.35
N VAL A 110 14.24 12.91 -10.44
CA VAL A 110 15.21 11.81 -10.45
C VAL A 110 16.61 12.38 -10.27
N TYR A 111 17.21 12.13 -9.11
CA TYR A 111 18.58 12.56 -8.79
C TYR A 111 19.60 11.76 -9.60
N GLN A 112 20.63 12.44 -10.10
CA GLN A 112 21.77 11.77 -10.71
C GLN A 112 22.75 11.41 -9.59
N ASP A 113 23.23 10.16 -9.56
CA ASP A 113 24.26 9.72 -8.62
C ASP A 113 25.59 10.41 -8.96
N SER A 114 25.77 11.63 -8.46
CA SER A 114 27.05 12.32 -8.56
C SER A 114 28.00 11.70 -7.53
N ALA A 115 28.93 10.92 -8.08
CA ALA A 115 30.18 10.42 -7.52
C ALA A 115 30.45 10.77 -6.05
N ALA A 116 30.54 9.71 -5.25
CA ALA A 116 31.14 9.70 -3.93
C ALA A 116 32.58 10.25 -3.96
N ASP A 117 32.76 11.57 -3.87
CA ASP A 117 34.00 12.20 -3.37
C ASP A 117 33.94 13.75 -3.21
N LYS A 118 32.80 14.34 -2.85
CA LYS A 118 32.74 15.78 -2.46
C LYS A 118 31.96 15.99 -1.17
N PRO A 119 32.38 16.93 -0.30
CA PRO A 119 31.81 17.06 1.04
C PRO A 119 30.43 17.74 1.09
N ASP A 120 29.84 18.17 -0.03
CA ASP A 120 28.40 18.50 -0.09
C ASP A 120 27.90 18.61 -1.55
N PRO A 121 27.52 17.51 -2.22
CA PRO A 121 26.83 17.61 -3.50
C PRO A 121 25.35 17.90 -3.23
N GLU A 122 24.91 19.14 -3.48
CA GLU A 122 23.49 19.45 -3.55
C GLU A 122 22.80 18.39 -4.42
N ARG A 123 21.72 17.78 -3.91
CA ARG A 123 21.01 16.70 -4.62
C ARG A 123 20.25 17.31 -5.80
N ILE A 124 20.92 17.41 -6.94
CA ILE A 124 20.34 17.92 -8.19
C ILE A 124 19.73 16.76 -8.98
N GLY A 125 18.49 16.93 -9.42
CA GLY A 125 17.78 15.94 -10.23
C GLY A 125 17.18 16.53 -11.51
N ILE A 126 16.53 15.66 -12.29
CA ILE A 126 15.79 15.98 -13.51
C ILE A 126 14.37 15.44 -13.39
N CYS A 127 13.38 16.25 -13.78
CA CYS A 127 11.98 15.82 -13.80
C CYS A 127 11.77 14.78 -14.91
N LYS A 128 11.29 13.60 -14.53
CA LYS A 128 10.91 12.55 -15.46
C LYS A 128 9.47 12.16 -15.23
N ALA A 129 8.77 11.77 -16.29
CA ALA A 129 7.44 11.20 -16.15
C ALA A 129 7.49 10.03 -15.17
N VAL A 130 6.58 10.03 -14.19
CA VAL A 130 6.16 8.79 -13.56
C VAL A 130 5.40 8.07 -14.66
N ILE A 131 6.13 7.33 -15.49
CA ILE A 131 5.53 6.12 -16.00
C ILE A 131 5.26 5.37 -14.71
N GLU A 132 4.03 5.44 -14.21
CA GLU A 132 3.48 4.34 -13.46
C GLU A 132 3.59 3.18 -14.45
N SER A 133 4.76 2.55 -14.49
CA SER A 133 4.77 1.12 -14.48
C SER A 133 4.09 0.78 -13.15
N LEU A 134 2.74 0.86 -13.14
CA LEU A 134 1.97 -0.27 -12.69
C LEU A 134 2.71 -1.42 -13.32
N ASP A 135 3.56 -2.05 -12.52
CA ASP A 135 4.31 -3.18 -12.95
C ASP A 135 3.28 -4.09 -13.62
N PRO A 136 3.39 -4.38 -14.93
CA PRO A 136 2.44 -5.27 -15.58
C PRO A 136 2.45 -6.67 -14.91
N GLU A 137 3.35 -6.91 -13.95
CA GLU A 137 3.38 -8.07 -13.05
C GLU A 137 2.81 -7.85 -11.63
N SER A 138 2.26 -6.68 -11.28
CA SER A 138 1.58 -6.51 -9.98
C SER A 138 0.25 -7.26 -9.98
N CYS A 139 0.30 -8.58 -9.80
CA CYS A 139 -0.87 -9.40 -9.71
C CYS A 139 -1.77 -8.95 -8.54
N HIS A 140 -3.08 -8.96 -8.76
CA HIS A 140 -4.04 -9.10 -7.66
C HIS A 140 -3.68 -10.32 -6.78
N PRO A 141 -4.11 -10.34 -5.51
CA PRO A 141 -3.91 -11.48 -4.62
C PRO A 141 -4.44 -12.78 -5.26
N GLU A 142 -3.83 -13.90 -4.88
CA GLU A 142 -4.19 -15.20 -5.44
C GLU A 142 -5.65 -15.55 -5.12
N CYS A 143 -6.33 -16.12 -6.10
CA CYS A 143 -7.67 -16.69 -5.90
C CYS A 143 -7.55 -17.91 -4.98
N THR A 144 -7.71 -17.69 -3.68
CA THR A 144 -7.84 -18.74 -2.67
C THR A 144 -9.30 -18.84 -2.24
N ARG A 145 -9.67 -20.01 -1.69
CA ARG A 145 -11.01 -20.21 -1.13
C ARG A 145 -11.31 -19.14 -0.07
N GLU A 146 -10.36 -18.89 0.81
CA GLU A 146 -10.47 -17.97 1.93
C GLU A 146 -10.62 -16.53 1.43
N TYR A 147 -9.79 -16.14 0.45
CA TYR A 147 -9.85 -14.80 -0.14
C TYR A 147 -11.19 -14.54 -0.83
N CYS A 148 -11.67 -15.47 -1.66
CA CYS A 148 -12.91 -15.29 -2.39
C CYS A 148 -14.18 -15.45 -1.53
N GLN A 149 -14.10 -16.18 -0.41
CA GLN A 149 -15.17 -16.17 0.60
C GLN A 149 -15.32 -14.81 1.27
N ALA A 150 -14.20 -14.17 1.61
CA ALA A 150 -14.20 -12.85 2.22
C ALA A 150 -14.55 -11.74 1.22
N ASN A 151 -14.19 -11.93 -0.06
CA ASN A 151 -14.25 -10.91 -1.10
C ASN A 151 -14.92 -11.44 -2.38
N PRO A 152 -16.24 -11.70 -2.39
CA PRO A 152 -16.92 -12.43 -3.47
C PRO A 152 -16.98 -11.69 -4.82
N SER A 153 -16.75 -10.38 -4.84
CA SER A 153 -16.81 -9.54 -6.05
C SER A 153 -15.46 -8.96 -6.45
N GLU A 154 -14.38 -9.28 -5.72
CA GLU A 154 -13.05 -8.76 -6.01
C GLU A 154 -12.36 -9.54 -7.13
N ILE A 155 -11.42 -8.87 -7.79
CA ILE A 155 -10.53 -9.50 -8.77
C ILE A 155 -9.35 -10.17 -8.04
N CYS A 156 -9.02 -11.37 -8.49
CA CYS A 156 -7.93 -12.19 -7.96
C CYS A 156 -7.15 -12.86 -9.10
N ALA A 157 -5.92 -13.32 -8.82
CA ALA A 157 -5.07 -14.03 -9.78
C ALA A 157 -5.35 -15.55 -9.75
N ALA A 158 -5.85 -16.09 -10.85
CA ALA A 158 -6.26 -17.50 -10.97
C ALA A 158 -5.16 -18.42 -11.55
N LYS A 159 -3.91 -17.95 -11.65
CA LYS A 159 -2.77 -18.71 -12.24
C LYS A 159 -2.66 -20.17 -11.77
N SER A 160 -3.01 -20.47 -10.52
CA SER A 160 -2.90 -21.79 -9.88
C SER A 160 -4.22 -22.55 -9.74
N VAL A 161 -5.35 -21.89 -10.00
CA VAL A 161 -6.71 -22.45 -9.79
C VAL A 161 -7.58 -22.41 -11.06
N SER A 162 -7.01 -22.00 -12.19
CA SER A 162 -7.59 -22.19 -13.52
C SER A 162 -7.20 -23.56 -14.08
N LEU A 163 -8.10 -24.20 -14.84
CA LEU A 163 -7.81 -25.46 -15.55
C LEU A 163 -6.75 -25.26 -16.64
N GLU A 164 -6.75 -24.09 -17.27
CA GLU A 164 -5.91 -23.78 -18.43
C GLU A 164 -5.17 -22.45 -18.23
N GLN A 165 -4.02 -22.34 -18.89
CA GLN A 165 -3.31 -21.07 -19.01
C GLN A 165 -3.63 -20.40 -20.35
N ILE A 166 -4.25 -19.23 -20.27
CA ILE A 166 -4.68 -18.42 -21.41
C ILE A 166 -3.61 -17.34 -21.66
N ALA A 167 -2.89 -17.45 -22.78
CA ALA A 167 -1.72 -16.61 -23.06
C ALA A 167 -1.99 -15.09 -23.00
N CYS A 168 -3.17 -14.62 -23.42
CA CYS A 168 -3.50 -13.19 -23.39
C CYS A 168 -3.76 -12.65 -21.97
N GLN A 169 -4.00 -13.53 -21.00
CA GLN A 169 -4.30 -13.16 -19.61
C GLN A 169 -3.02 -12.97 -18.77
N GLY A 170 -1.84 -13.09 -19.40
CA GLY A 170 -0.55 -12.91 -18.75
C GLY A 170 -0.25 -13.98 -17.70
N SER A 171 0.76 -13.70 -16.86
CA SER A 171 1.26 -14.62 -15.83
C SER A 171 0.30 -14.80 -14.64
N CYS A 172 -0.57 -13.82 -14.38
CA CYS A 172 -1.46 -13.83 -13.21
C CYS A 172 -2.83 -14.48 -13.50
N GLN A 173 -3.31 -14.42 -14.75
CA GLN A 173 -4.64 -14.84 -15.17
C GLN A 173 -5.76 -14.34 -14.25
N HIS A 174 -5.99 -13.02 -14.26
CA HIS A 174 -6.97 -12.43 -13.36
C HIS A 174 -8.41 -12.85 -13.71
N THR A 175 -9.22 -13.07 -12.69
CA THR A 175 -10.66 -13.31 -12.81
C THR A 175 -11.39 -12.75 -11.59
N SER A 176 -12.72 -12.73 -11.64
CA SER A 176 -13.55 -12.36 -10.49
C SER A 176 -13.67 -13.54 -9.53
N CYS A 177 -13.63 -13.29 -8.22
CA CYS A 177 -13.93 -14.30 -7.21
C CYS A 177 -15.34 -14.92 -7.38
N SER A 178 -16.27 -14.19 -7.99
CA SER A 178 -17.59 -14.73 -8.35
C SER A 178 -17.49 -15.85 -9.40
N SER A 179 -16.44 -15.89 -10.22
CA SER A 179 -16.22 -16.94 -11.22
C SER A 179 -15.60 -18.22 -10.64
N CYS A 180 -15.35 -18.25 -9.32
CA CYS A 180 -14.78 -19.39 -8.62
C CYS A 180 -15.85 -20.31 -8.03
N LEU A 181 -15.60 -21.61 -8.10
CA LEU A 181 -16.50 -22.65 -7.65
C LEU A 181 -15.77 -23.82 -6.96
N LEU A 182 -16.52 -24.59 -6.19
CA LEU A 182 -16.08 -25.87 -5.64
C LEU A 182 -16.64 -27.02 -6.47
N LEU A 183 -15.75 -27.81 -7.06
CA LEU A 183 -16.06 -29.04 -7.75
C LEU A 183 -16.06 -30.20 -6.75
N LYS A 184 -17.25 -30.72 -6.45
CA LYS A 184 -17.39 -31.93 -5.64
C LYS A 184 -17.07 -33.16 -6.51
N LEU A 185 -16.11 -33.96 -6.07
CA LEU A 185 -15.74 -35.19 -6.77
C LEU A 185 -16.89 -36.22 -6.66
N PRO A 186 -17.28 -36.88 -7.77
CA PRO A 186 -18.27 -37.94 -7.71
C PRO A 186 -17.76 -39.11 -6.87
N SER A 187 -18.66 -39.73 -6.10
CA SER A 187 -18.34 -40.87 -5.25
C SER A 187 -18.25 -42.15 -6.08
N CYS A 188 -17.11 -42.36 -6.74
CA CYS A 188 -16.80 -43.57 -7.48
C CYS A 188 -15.84 -44.45 -6.64
N PRO A 189 -16.27 -45.62 -6.16
CA PRO A 189 -15.49 -46.44 -5.21
C PRO A 189 -14.31 -47.19 -5.83
N GLN A 190 -14.14 -47.15 -7.16
CA GLN A 190 -13.12 -47.93 -7.86
C GLN A 190 -11.71 -47.41 -7.53
N THR A 191 -10.83 -48.31 -7.09
CA THR A 191 -9.39 -48.04 -6.93
C THR A 191 -8.65 -48.83 -8.00
N CYS A 192 -8.01 -48.13 -8.94
CA CYS A 192 -7.37 -48.74 -10.12
C CYS A 192 -5.85 -48.55 -10.10
N THR A 193 -5.12 -49.52 -10.67
CA THR A 193 -3.70 -49.33 -11.02
C THR A 193 -3.59 -48.60 -12.37
N PRO A 194 -2.50 -47.85 -12.64
CA PRO A 194 -2.34 -47.14 -13.91
C PRO A 194 -2.33 -48.05 -15.16
N SER A 195 -2.02 -49.34 -14.99
CA SER A 195 -1.96 -50.34 -16.07
C SER A 195 -3.27 -51.09 -16.32
N ASP A 196 -4.25 -51.01 -15.42
CA ASP A 196 -5.53 -51.73 -15.55
C ASP A 196 -6.54 -50.89 -16.35
N SER A 197 -6.47 -51.02 -17.68
CA SER A 197 -7.35 -50.29 -18.60
C SER A 197 -8.83 -50.59 -18.37
N SER A 198 -9.18 -51.83 -17.99
CA SER A 198 -10.56 -52.21 -17.71
C SER A 198 -11.10 -51.47 -16.50
N CYS A 199 -10.36 -51.45 -15.40
CA CYS A 199 -10.73 -50.70 -14.20
C CYS A 199 -10.86 -49.20 -14.50
N LEU A 200 -9.86 -48.61 -15.20
CA LEU A 200 -9.86 -47.20 -15.56
C LEU A 200 -11.08 -46.83 -16.43
N HIS A 201 -11.47 -47.69 -17.38
CA HIS A 201 -12.69 -47.50 -18.17
C HIS A 201 -13.97 -47.57 -17.32
N HIS A 202 -14.06 -48.49 -16.36
CA HIS A 202 -15.21 -48.57 -15.46
C HIS A 202 -15.31 -47.34 -14.55
N PHE A 203 -14.17 -46.88 -14.02
CA PHE A 203 -14.11 -45.63 -13.26
C PHE A 203 -14.57 -44.44 -14.11
N GLY A 204 -14.06 -44.30 -15.34
CA GLY A 204 -14.48 -43.25 -16.26
C GLY A 204 -15.98 -43.28 -16.57
N LYS A 205 -16.57 -44.47 -16.77
CA LYS A 205 -18.03 -44.63 -16.92
C LYS A 205 -18.80 -44.19 -15.67
N CYS A 206 -18.32 -44.55 -14.47
CA CYS A 206 -18.92 -44.11 -13.21
C CYS A 206 -18.96 -42.57 -13.12
N VAL A 207 -17.82 -41.92 -13.36
CA VAL A 207 -17.70 -40.45 -13.35
C VAL A 207 -18.65 -39.82 -14.36
N HIS A 208 -18.68 -40.31 -15.60
CA HIS A 208 -19.53 -39.77 -16.66
C HIS A 208 -21.03 -39.88 -16.31
N ASN A 209 -21.45 -41.01 -15.74
CA ASN A 209 -22.83 -41.19 -15.32
C ASN A 209 -23.22 -40.22 -14.19
N HIS A 210 -22.32 -39.94 -13.24
CA HIS A 210 -22.56 -38.94 -12.21
C HIS A 210 -22.69 -37.53 -12.80
N LEU A 211 -21.79 -37.14 -13.71
CA LEU A 211 -21.82 -35.81 -14.32
C LEU A 211 -23.06 -35.58 -15.19
N THR A 212 -23.57 -36.62 -15.85
CA THR A 212 -24.78 -36.52 -16.69
C THR A 212 -26.08 -36.60 -15.88
N ALA A 213 -26.11 -37.34 -14.77
CA ALA A 213 -27.30 -37.47 -13.91
C ALA A 213 -27.52 -36.25 -12.98
N THR A 214 -26.47 -35.52 -12.63
CA THR A 214 -26.55 -34.40 -11.68
C THR A 214 -26.61 -33.06 -12.42
N HIS A 215 -27.81 -32.49 -12.60
CA HIS A 215 -28.00 -31.15 -13.20
C HIS A 215 -27.39 -29.98 -12.39
N ASN A 216 -26.81 -30.23 -11.20
CA ASN A 216 -26.32 -29.22 -10.26
C ASN A 216 -24.85 -29.45 -9.85
N THR A 217 -23.95 -29.70 -10.80
CA THR A 217 -22.50 -29.84 -10.54
C THR A 217 -21.78 -28.50 -10.30
N VAL A 218 -22.45 -27.37 -10.51
CA VAL A 218 -21.89 -26.02 -10.38
C VAL A 218 -22.46 -25.31 -9.16
N CYS A 219 -21.73 -25.34 -8.05
CA CYS A 219 -22.09 -24.61 -6.84
C CYS A 219 -21.57 -23.16 -6.93
N HIS A 220 -22.33 -22.27 -7.58
CA HIS A 220 -21.91 -20.88 -7.73
C HIS A 220 -22.07 -20.05 -6.44
N ASN A 221 -22.83 -20.49 -5.44
CA ASN A 221 -23.23 -19.59 -4.34
C ASN A 221 -23.04 -20.14 -2.92
N ASN A 222 -22.28 -21.23 -2.74
CA ASN A 222 -22.22 -21.89 -1.44
C ASN A 222 -20.83 -22.34 -0.99
N LEU A 223 -19.81 -21.49 -1.22
CA LEU A 223 -18.51 -21.66 -0.57
C LEU A 223 -18.59 -21.75 0.96
N GLN A 224 -19.72 -21.36 1.57
CA GLN A 224 -19.94 -21.40 3.02
C GLN A 224 -20.45 -22.75 3.56
N SER A 225 -20.99 -23.66 2.72
CA SER A 225 -21.73 -24.82 3.26
C SER A 225 -20.99 -26.16 3.32
N HIS A 226 -19.91 -26.38 2.57
CA HIS A 226 -19.24 -27.68 2.53
C HIS A 226 -17.71 -27.54 2.32
N PRO A 227 -16.86 -28.13 3.19
CA PRO A 227 -15.40 -27.98 3.09
C PRO A 227 -14.76 -28.85 2.00
N GLU A 228 -15.48 -29.80 1.42
CA GLU A 228 -14.91 -30.83 0.54
C GLU A 228 -15.16 -30.52 -0.94
N GLY A 229 -14.08 -30.51 -1.73
CA GLY A 229 -14.12 -30.27 -3.17
C GLY A 229 -12.88 -29.53 -3.68
N HIS A 230 -12.63 -29.64 -4.98
CA HIS A 230 -11.54 -28.93 -5.65
C HIS A 230 -11.98 -27.50 -5.96
N PHE A 231 -11.19 -26.52 -5.51
CA PHE A 231 -11.45 -25.11 -5.80
C PHE A 231 -10.90 -24.76 -7.17
N LEU A 232 -11.75 -24.17 -8.01
CA LEU A 232 -11.41 -23.80 -9.38
C LEU A 232 -12.02 -22.43 -9.70
N CYS A 233 -11.30 -21.61 -10.47
CA CYS A 233 -11.83 -20.37 -11.03
C CYS A 233 -11.87 -20.42 -12.55
N LEU A 234 -12.97 -19.95 -13.12
CA LEU A 234 -13.11 -19.79 -14.57
C LEU A 234 -12.49 -18.46 -14.99
N VAL A 235 -11.60 -18.50 -15.98
CA VAL A 235 -10.96 -17.31 -16.56
C VAL A 235 -11.62 -17.03 -17.91
N PRO A 236 -12.03 -15.78 -18.20
CA PRO A 236 -12.69 -15.45 -19.46
C PRO A 236 -11.72 -15.61 -20.64
N ALA A 237 -12.29 -15.99 -21.79
CA ALA A 237 -11.56 -16.01 -23.05
C ALA A 237 -11.11 -14.60 -23.47
N CYS A 238 -10.05 -14.54 -24.27
CA CYS A 238 -9.56 -13.30 -24.85
C CYS A 238 -10.61 -12.72 -25.82
N SER A 239 -10.87 -11.41 -25.76
CA SER A 239 -11.48 -10.74 -26.90
C SER A 239 -10.47 -10.75 -28.04
N ASN A 240 -10.75 -11.46 -29.14
CA ASN A 240 -9.95 -11.33 -30.35
C ASN A 240 -9.96 -9.85 -30.75
N ALA A 241 -8.84 -9.15 -30.57
CA ALA A 241 -8.63 -7.84 -31.13
C ALA A 241 -8.41 -8.02 -32.64
N THR A 242 -9.46 -8.33 -33.39
CA THR A 242 -9.52 -7.94 -34.79
C THR A 242 -9.64 -6.43 -34.81
N LYS A 243 -8.49 -5.78 -34.98
CA LYS A 243 -8.40 -4.39 -35.43
C LYS A 243 -7.81 -4.39 -36.82
#